data_AF-A0A2I1HPL9-F1
#
_entry.id   AF-A0A2I1HPL9-F1
#
_cell.length_a   1.000
_cell.length_b   1.000
_cell.length_c   1.000
_cell.angle_alpha   90.00
_cell.angle_beta   90.00
_cell.angle_gamma   90.00
#
_symmetry.space_group_name_H-M   'P 1'
#
loop_
_entity.id
_entity.type
_entity.pdbx_description
1 polymer ?
#
loop_
_entity_poly.entity_id
_entity_poly.type
_entity_poly.pdbx_seq_one_letter_code
_entity_poly.pdbx_strand_id
1 'polypeptide(L)'
;MTNKLSLNDAIKIAESREGKCLSKEYINSETPMLWECNKNHRWTAQFRSIKNRKSWCPHCANKKLSIAVAKELAHAKNGKCISENYINNNLPLLWECENGHQFRTSLAHVKNEGTWCCECKKLGLEFAQNLAHRKGGVCLSNSYCNKRSQLSWSCSEGHSWLAKIGDIKRGTWCPHCRRESERLGIECAKELARNKNGECLSITYVNTKTHLLWKCNKNHTWYSTLASIKYSNSWCPYCSSTKLGISEAKAIAYSRGGDCLTDSYVNCNGQLLWQCSKNHQWYARLSYVKNNNTWCPYCSKYKRENLCREIVSKYLGPPSKIRRPDFLKTLDHPTGLELDIYYPQYGFATEVQGEQHEKYIEFFHNGDPNNFIKQQARDQLKKELCEENCIALRYVWYYEDPYVVIPKHLRELGLIE
;
A
#
# COMPACT_ATOMS: atom_id res chain seq x y z
N MET A 1 -33.22 31.14 17.40
CA MET A 1 -34.64 31.51 17.32
C MET A 1 -35.42 30.30 16.84
N THR A 2 -36.02 29.53 17.74
CA THR A 2 -36.89 28.41 17.36
C THR A 2 -38.20 29.00 16.84
N ASN A 3 -38.50 28.77 15.55
CA ASN A 3 -39.75 29.20 14.93
C ASN A 3 -40.92 28.65 15.75
N LYS A 4 -41.61 29.53 16.50
CA LYS A 4 -42.79 29.16 17.27
C LYS A 4 -43.87 28.72 16.28
N LEU A 5 -44.24 27.45 16.37
CA LEU A 5 -45.36 26.90 15.61
C LEU A 5 -46.65 27.61 15.98
N SER A 6 -47.49 27.84 15.00
CA SER A 6 -48.76 28.57 15.13
C SER A 6 -49.93 27.77 14.55
N LEU A 7 -51.15 28.17 14.90
CA LEU A 7 -52.37 27.62 14.29
C LEU A 7 -52.36 27.76 12.76
N ASN A 8 -51.78 28.85 12.23
CA ASN A 8 -51.65 29.07 10.79
C ASN A 8 -50.78 28.01 10.11
N ASP A 9 -49.79 27.43 10.80
CA ASP A 9 -48.98 26.33 10.25
C ASP A 9 -49.80 25.05 10.14
N ALA A 10 -50.73 24.81 11.06
CA ALA A 10 -51.66 23.69 11.00
C ALA A 10 -52.66 23.83 9.85
N ILE A 11 -53.20 25.04 9.66
CA ILE A 11 -54.12 25.35 8.56
C ILE A 11 -53.42 25.15 7.21
N LYS A 12 -52.23 25.73 7.00
CA LYS A 12 -51.46 25.58 5.75
C LYS A 12 -51.15 24.12 5.41
N ILE A 13 -50.78 23.31 6.41
CA ILE A 13 -50.52 21.89 6.19
C ILE A 13 -51.81 21.15 5.80
N ALA A 14 -52.96 21.52 6.37
CA ALA A 14 -54.23 20.94 5.97
C ALA A 14 -54.62 21.30 4.54
N GLU A 15 -54.48 22.57 4.16
CA GLU A 15 -54.75 23.06 2.80
C GLU A 15 -53.87 22.37 1.76
N SER A 16 -52.57 22.20 2.05
CA SER A 16 -51.63 21.48 1.18
C SER A 16 -51.98 20.01 0.92
N ARG A 17 -52.87 19.44 1.74
CA ARG A 17 -53.35 18.06 1.67
C ARG A 17 -54.84 17.97 1.36
N GLU A 18 -55.39 19.04 0.77
CA GLU A 18 -56.80 19.16 0.38
C GLU A 18 -57.76 18.88 1.56
N GLY A 19 -57.38 19.27 2.77
CA GLY A 19 -58.19 19.11 3.97
C GLY A 19 -58.29 20.39 4.78
N LYS A 20 -58.90 20.28 5.96
CA LYS A 20 -59.15 21.41 6.87
C LYS A 20 -58.66 21.08 8.27
N CYS A 21 -58.07 22.07 8.93
CA CYS A 21 -57.89 22.04 10.38
C CYS A 21 -59.15 22.64 11.02
N LEU A 22 -59.84 21.87 11.87
CA LEU A 22 -61.09 22.28 12.52
C LEU A 22 -60.85 22.83 13.94
N SER A 23 -59.62 22.82 14.41
CA SER A 23 -59.26 23.34 15.73
C SER A 23 -59.20 24.86 15.69
N LYS A 24 -59.75 25.53 16.70
CA LYS A 24 -59.77 27.00 16.78
C LYS A 24 -58.52 27.59 17.43
N GLU A 25 -57.76 26.77 18.15
CA GLU A 25 -56.60 27.21 18.93
C GLU A 25 -55.45 26.20 18.80
N TYR A 26 -54.23 26.70 18.89
CA TYR A 26 -53.01 25.90 18.95
C TYR A 26 -52.34 26.11 20.31
N ILE A 27 -52.26 25.04 21.10
CA ILE A 27 -51.63 25.06 22.43
C ILE A 27 -50.15 24.67 22.33
N ASN A 28 -49.87 23.44 21.85
CA ASN A 28 -48.52 22.95 21.59
C ASN A 28 -48.54 21.81 20.56
N SER A 29 -47.37 21.27 20.20
CA SER A 29 -47.25 20.25 19.15
C SER A 29 -47.75 18.85 19.54
N GLU A 30 -48.02 18.62 20.83
CA GLU A 30 -48.42 17.35 21.41
C GLU A 30 -49.92 17.32 21.75
N THR A 31 -50.56 18.48 21.85
CA THR A 31 -52.02 18.60 21.98
C THR A 31 -52.70 18.06 20.71
N PRO A 32 -53.66 17.12 20.84
CA PRO A 32 -54.45 16.66 19.71
C PRO A 32 -55.26 17.80 19.08
N MET A 33 -55.20 17.90 17.77
CA MET A 33 -56.01 18.82 16.97
C MET A 33 -57.01 18.01 16.14
N LEU A 34 -58.16 18.60 15.85
CA LEU A 34 -59.19 18.06 14.98
C LEU A 34 -58.92 18.42 13.50
N TRP A 35 -58.99 17.41 12.63
CA TRP A 35 -58.70 17.51 11.20
C TRP A 35 -59.82 16.90 10.36
N GLU A 36 -59.99 17.39 9.13
CA GLU A 36 -60.93 16.88 8.12
C GLU A 36 -60.20 16.74 6.77
N CYS A 37 -60.43 15.65 6.03
CA CYS A 37 -59.84 15.45 4.69
C CYS A 37 -60.84 15.75 3.58
N ASN A 38 -60.39 15.75 2.31
CA ASN A 38 -61.25 15.92 1.13
C ASN A 38 -62.42 14.92 1.02
N LYS A 39 -62.39 13.79 1.73
CA LYS A 39 -63.49 12.81 1.83
C LYS A 39 -64.40 13.02 3.05
N ASN A 40 -64.32 14.17 3.71
CA ASN A 40 -65.09 14.54 4.90
C ASN A 40 -64.90 13.61 6.12
N HIS A 41 -63.83 12.81 6.16
CA HIS A 41 -63.49 12.06 7.37
C HIS A 41 -62.90 13.00 8.40
N ARG A 42 -63.41 12.96 9.63
CA ARG A 42 -62.92 13.74 10.76
C ARG A 42 -62.15 12.86 11.72
N TRP A 43 -60.98 13.32 12.15
CA TRP A 43 -60.17 12.60 13.14
C TRP A 43 -59.35 13.56 14.00
N THR A 44 -58.94 13.07 15.17
CA THR A 44 -58.04 13.79 16.07
C THR A 44 -56.62 13.28 15.91
N ALA A 45 -55.65 14.19 15.82
CA ALA A 45 -54.23 13.85 15.74
C ALA A 45 -53.36 15.00 16.25
N GLN A 46 -52.23 14.66 16.87
CA GLN A 46 -51.25 15.63 17.33
C GLN A 46 -50.58 16.35 16.14
N PHE A 47 -50.34 17.66 16.27
CA PHE A 47 -49.73 18.44 15.20
C PHE A 47 -48.35 17.92 14.78
N ARG A 48 -47.53 17.45 15.73
CA ARG A 48 -46.22 16.84 15.46
C ARG A 48 -46.32 15.63 14.54
N SER A 49 -47.34 14.79 14.68
CA SER A 49 -47.51 13.58 13.85
C SER A 49 -47.84 13.96 12.40
N ILE A 50 -48.72 14.95 12.22
CA ILE A 50 -49.11 15.45 10.90
C ILE A 50 -47.93 16.14 10.19
N LYS A 51 -47.20 17.02 10.90
CA LYS A 51 -46.07 17.79 10.36
C LYS A 51 -44.81 16.95 10.15
N ASN A 52 -44.35 16.24 11.19
CA ASN A 52 -43.03 15.60 11.19
C ASN A 52 -43.09 14.14 10.70
N ARG A 53 -44.14 13.38 11.06
CA ARG A 53 -44.30 11.98 10.63
C ARG A 53 -45.04 11.82 9.30
N LYS A 54 -45.48 12.94 8.70
CA LYS A 54 -46.27 12.98 7.45
C LYS A 54 -47.53 12.10 7.48
N SER A 55 -48.05 11.75 8.65
CA SER A 55 -49.30 11.00 8.79
C SER A 55 -50.50 11.89 8.44
N TRP A 56 -51.57 11.30 7.89
CA TRP A 56 -52.80 12.04 7.52
C TRP A 56 -54.04 11.27 7.96
N CYS A 57 -55.11 11.30 7.15
CA CYS A 57 -56.39 10.68 7.46
C CYS A 57 -56.27 9.15 7.64
N PRO A 58 -56.53 8.61 8.84
CA PRO A 58 -56.43 7.17 9.11
C PRO A 58 -57.49 6.36 8.35
N HIS A 59 -58.65 6.95 8.08
CA HIS A 59 -59.72 6.32 7.28
C HIS A 59 -59.35 6.20 5.80
N CYS A 60 -58.62 7.18 5.26
CA CYS A 60 -58.09 7.10 3.88
C CYS A 60 -56.86 6.19 3.79
N ALA A 61 -56.03 6.12 4.84
CA ALA A 61 -54.85 5.27 4.90
C ALA A 61 -55.22 3.78 5.01
N ASN A 62 -56.26 3.44 5.78
CA ASN A 62 -56.80 2.09 5.87
C ASN A 62 -57.88 1.84 4.81
N LYS A 63 -57.45 1.65 3.55
CA LYS A 63 -58.26 0.84 2.63
C LYS A 63 -58.34 -0.56 3.26
N LYS A 64 -59.53 -0.99 3.70
CA LYS A 64 -59.75 -2.36 4.18
C LYS A 64 -59.19 -3.33 3.14
N LEU A 65 -58.13 -4.04 3.52
CA LEU A 65 -57.53 -5.08 2.69
C LEU A 65 -58.58 -6.18 2.56
N SER A 66 -58.99 -6.46 1.34
CA SER A 66 -60.03 -7.43 1.02
C SER A 66 -59.57 -8.29 -0.15
N ILE A 67 -60.27 -9.39 -0.40
CA ILE A 67 -59.95 -10.24 -1.56
C ILE A 67 -60.13 -9.48 -2.89
N ALA A 68 -61.04 -8.49 -2.95
CA ALA A 68 -61.18 -7.62 -4.12
C ALA A 68 -59.90 -6.81 -4.38
N VAL A 69 -59.27 -6.27 -3.33
CA VAL A 69 -57.98 -5.56 -3.43
C VAL A 69 -56.86 -6.51 -3.90
N ALA A 70 -56.87 -7.77 -3.45
CA ALA A 70 -55.91 -8.77 -3.93
C ALA A 70 -56.08 -9.06 -5.43
N LYS A 71 -57.32 -9.20 -5.90
CA LYS A 71 -57.64 -9.41 -7.33
C LYS A 71 -57.26 -8.21 -8.18
N GLU A 72 -57.60 -6.99 -7.76
CA GLU A 72 -57.18 -5.76 -8.44
C GLU A 72 -55.65 -5.62 -8.51
N LEU A 73 -54.94 -5.92 -7.42
CA LEU A 73 -53.48 -5.86 -7.38
C LEU A 73 -52.82 -6.91 -8.28
N ALA A 74 -53.41 -8.11 -8.36
CA ALA A 74 -52.96 -9.13 -9.31
C ALA A 74 -53.14 -8.66 -10.75
N HIS A 75 -54.33 -8.13 -11.09
CA HIS A 75 -54.61 -7.59 -12.42
C HIS A 75 -53.66 -6.44 -12.80
N ALA A 76 -53.40 -5.51 -11.89
CA ALA A 76 -52.45 -4.41 -12.10
C ALA A 76 -51.00 -4.88 -12.33
N LYS A 77 -50.66 -6.11 -11.93
CA LYS A 77 -49.35 -6.76 -12.13
C LYS A 77 -49.40 -7.86 -13.22
N ASN A 78 -50.39 -7.81 -14.12
CA ASN A 78 -50.62 -8.77 -15.20
C ASN A 78 -50.77 -10.23 -14.72
N GLY A 79 -51.26 -10.44 -13.51
CA GLY A 79 -51.50 -11.76 -12.93
C GLY A 79 -52.92 -11.95 -12.43
N LYS A 80 -53.16 -13.07 -11.74
CA LYS A 80 -54.45 -13.42 -11.13
C LYS A 80 -54.24 -13.84 -9.68
N CYS A 81 -55.17 -13.45 -8.80
CA CYS A 81 -55.27 -14.02 -7.47
C CYS A 81 -56.27 -15.18 -7.53
N ILE A 82 -55.80 -16.41 -7.26
CA ILE A 82 -56.60 -17.64 -7.36
C ILE A 82 -57.44 -17.82 -6.08
N SER A 83 -56.94 -17.34 -4.94
CA SER A 83 -57.68 -17.44 -3.68
C SER A 83 -59.02 -16.69 -3.73
N GLU A 84 -60.07 -17.32 -3.19
CA GLU A 84 -61.42 -16.73 -3.11
C GLU A 84 -61.69 -16.04 -1.78
N ASN A 85 -60.99 -16.47 -0.72
CA ASN A 85 -61.18 -16.00 0.64
C ASN A 85 -59.92 -15.31 1.17
N TYR A 86 -60.11 -14.17 1.82
CA TYR A 86 -59.06 -13.42 2.51
C TYR A 86 -59.39 -13.34 4.00
N ILE A 87 -58.54 -13.91 4.84
CA ILE A 87 -58.75 -13.97 6.30
C ILE A 87 -57.97 -12.85 6.99
N ASN A 88 -56.66 -12.74 6.75
CA ASN A 88 -55.83 -11.68 7.31
C ASN A 88 -54.56 -11.45 6.48
N ASN A 89 -53.80 -10.40 6.83
CA ASN A 89 -52.63 -9.93 6.10
C ASN A 89 -51.42 -10.86 6.11
N ASN A 90 -51.39 -11.84 7.02
CA ASN A 90 -50.25 -12.72 7.24
C ASN A 90 -50.46 -14.09 6.60
N LEU A 91 -51.70 -14.45 6.30
CA LEU A 91 -52.00 -15.71 5.63
C LEU A 91 -51.69 -15.63 4.13
N PRO A 92 -51.01 -16.64 3.58
CA PRO A 92 -50.65 -16.66 2.17
C PRO A 92 -51.88 -16.90 1.30
N LEU A 93 -52.07 -16.03 0.31
CA LEU A 93 -52.99 -16.25 -0.80
C LEU A 93 -52.25 -16.99 -1.92
N LEU A 94 -53.00 -17.66 -2.78
CA LEU A 94 -52.50 -18.29 -3.99
C LEU A 94 -52.61 -17.32 -5.17
N TRP A 95 -51.52 -17.18 -5.91
CA TRP A 95 -51.36 -16.23 -7.00
C TRP A 95 -50.85 -16.92 -8.25
N GLU A 96 -51.14 -16.35 -9.41
CA GLU A 96 -50.61 -16.72 -10.72
C GLU A 96 -50.06 -15.46 -11.41
N CYS A 97 -48.82 -15.49 -11.90
CA CYS A 97 -48.26 -14.38 -12.67
C CYS A 97 -48.57 -14.50 -14.17
N GLU A 98 -48.25 -13.46 -14.95
CA GLU A 98 -48.36 -13.45 -16.42
C GLU A 98 -47.71 -14.67 -17.10
N ASN A 99 -46.57 -15.13 -16.57
CA ASN A 99 -45.83 -16.31 -17.10
C ASN A 99 -46.41 -17.66 -16.65
N GLY A 100 -47.60 -17.69 -16.02
CA GLY A 100 -48.28 -18.93 -15.59
C GLY A 100 -47.74 -19.59 -14.31
N HIS A 101 -46.79 -18.98 -13.60
CA HIS A 101 -46.28 -19.54 -12.35
C HIS A 101 -47.26 -19.33 -11.19
N GLN A 102 -47.59 -20.42 -10.49
CA GLN A 102 -48.43 -20.39 -9.30
C GLN A 102 -47.59 -20.39 -8.02
N PHE A 103 -47.87 -19.47 -7.10
CA PHE A 103 -47.12 -19.33 -5.85
C PHE A 103 -47.99 -18.81 -4.70
N ARG A 104 -47.57 -19.12 -3.46
CA ARG A 104 -48.27 -18.74 -2.24
C ARG A 104 -47.51 -17.63 -1.51
N THR A 105 -48.15 -16.49 -1.29
CA THR A 105 -47.57 -15.37 -0.53
C THR A 105 -48.66 -14.46 0.02
N SER A 106 -48.35 -13.66 1.04
CA SER A 106 -49.33 -12.80 1.68
C SER A 106 -49.61 -11.52 0.88
N LEU A 107 -50.83 -10.99 1.01
CA LEU A 107 -51.23 -9.73 0.35
C LEU A 107 -50.33 -8.55 0.74
N ALA A 108 -49.88 -8.51 2.00
CA ALA A 108 -48.97 -7.48 2.49
C ALA A 108 -47.60 -7.54 1.78
N HIS A 109 -47.08 -8.74 1.52
CA HIS A 109 -45.82 -8.93 0.79
C HIS A 109 -45.95 -8.45 -0.66
N VAL A 110 -47.01 -8.85 -1.37
CA VAL A 110 -47.25 -8.42 -2.77
C VAL A 110 -47.47 -6.91 -2.89
N LYS A 111 -48.06 -6.27 -1.87
CA LYS A 111 -48.32 -4.83 -1.84
C LYS A 111 -47.07 -4.00 -1.55
N ASN A 112 -46.22 -4.45 -0.62
CA ASN A 112 -45.13 -3.65 -0.08
C ASN A 112 -43.77 -3.96 -0.73
N GLU A 113 -43.56 -5.16 -1.28
CA GLU A 113 -42.29 -5.56 -1.90
C GLU A 113 -42.29 -5.31 -3.42
N GLY A 114 -41.14 -4.89 -3.95
CA GLY A 114 -40.96 -4.59 -5.38
C GLY A 114 -41.04 -5.82 -6.30
N THR A 115 -40.89 -7.03 -5.76
CA THR A 115 -40.92 -8.30 -6.52
C THR A 115 -41.86 -9.30 -5.87
N TRP A 116 -42.80 -9.86 -6.64
CA TRP A 116 -43.87 -10.70 -6.07
C TRP A 116 -43.87 -12.16 -6.52
N CYS A 117 -43.27 -12.52 -7.67
CA CYS A 117 -43.14 -13.90 -8.14
C CYS A 117 -41.70 -14.43 -8.00
N CYS A 118 -41.50 -15.50 -7.22
CA CYS A 118 -40.19 -16.13 -6.99
C CYS A 118 -39.67 -16.92 -8.21
N GLU A 119 -40.57 -17.40 -9.06
CA GLU A 119 -40.25 -18.10 -10.30
C GLU A 119 -39.83 -17.11 -11.39
N CYS A 120 -40.49 -15.96 -11.54
CA CYS A 120 -40.02 -14.90 -12.43
C CYS A 120 -38.70 -14.27 -11.96
N LYS A 121 -38.35 -14.36 -10.67
CA LYS A 121 -36.99 -14.02 -10.20
C LYS A 121 -35.91 -14.94 -10.82
N LYS A 122 -36.28 -16.12 -11.37
CA LYS A 122 -35.40 -17.00 -12.16
C LYS A 122 -35.03 -16.42 -13.54
N LEU A 123 -35.52 -15.23 -13.92
CA LEU A 123 -35.02 -14.40 -15.05
C LEU A 123 -33.49 -14.12 -15.01
N GLY A 124 -32.78 -14.53 -13.96
CA GLY A 124 -31.31 -14.61 -13.95
C GLY A 124 -30.71 -15.64 -14.93
N LEU A 125 -31.47 -16.64 -15.40
CA LEU A 125 -30.99 -17.62 -16.38
C LEU A 125 -30.91 -17.03 -17.79
N GLU A 126 -31.92 -16.26 -18.20
CA GLU A 126 -31.91 -15.54 -19.48
C GLU A 126 -30.72 -14.57 -19.56
N PHE A 127 -30.42 -13.91 -18.44
CA PHE A 127 -29.21 -13.09 -18.32
C PHE A 127 -27.92 -13.91 -18.50
N ALA A 128 -27.86 -15.14 -17.96
CA ALA A 128 -26.70 -16.04 -18.14
C ALA A 128 -26.55 -16.50 -19.59
N GLN A 129 -27.65 -16.86 -20.25
CA GLN A 129 -27.68 -17.25 -21.67
C GLN A 129 -27.24 -16.09 -22.57
N ASN A 130 -27.78 -14.89 -22.36
CA ASN A 130 -27.37 -13.67 -23.08
C ASN A 130 -25.90 -13.31 -22.81
N LEU A 131 -25.42 -13.47 -21.58
CA LEU A 131 -24.00 -13.25 -21.25
C LEU A 131 -23.10 -14.26 -21.95
N ALA A 132 -23.53 -15.52 -22.06
CA ALA A 132 -22.79 -16.54 -22.77
C ALA A 132 -22.73 -16.23 -24.27
N HIS A 133 -23.86 -15.86 -24.86
CA HIS A 133 -23.94 -15.51 -26.28
C HIS A 133 -23.03 -14.33 -26.63
N ARG A 134 -23.05 -13.25 -25.83
CA ARG A 134 -22.13 -12.09 -26.01
C ARG A 134 -20.64 -12.46 -25.92
N LYS A 135 -20.30 -13.56 -25.27
CA LYS A 135 -18.93 -14.05 -25.12
C LYS A 135 -18.58 -15.15 -26.13
N GLY A 136 -19.45 -15.38 -27.12
CA GLY A 136 -19.24 -16.38 -28.18
C GLY A 136 -19.40 -17.81 -27.66
N GLY A 137 -20.33 -18.07 -26.76
CA GLY A 137 -20.61 -19.42 -26.27
C GLY A 137 -22.03 -19.59 -25.73
N VAL A 138 -22.25 -20.68 -24.99
CA VAL A 138 -23.59 -21.08 -24.51
C VAL A 138 -23.59 -21.43 -23.02
N CYS A 139 -24.69 -21.13 -22.33
CA CYS A 139 -24.94 -21.61 -20.98
C CYS A 139 -25.72 -22.92 -21.08
N LEU A 140 -25.15 -24.02 -20.60
CA LEU A 140 -25.72 -25.37 -20.66
C LEU A 140 -26.64 -25.68 -19.47
N SER A 141 -26.68 -24.83 -18.44
CA SER A 141 -27.55 -25.01 -17.29
C SER A 141 -29.00 -24.63 -17.59
N ASN A 142 -29.94 -25.42 -17.09
CA ASN A 142 -31.39 -25.22 -17.27
C ASN A 142 -32.08 -24.55 -16.06
N SER A 143 -31.34 -24.25 -14.98
CA SER A 143 -31.88 -23.59 -13.79
C SER A 143 -30.81 -22.76 -13.04
N TYR A 144 -31.24 -21.70 -12.37
CA TYR A 144 -30.39 -20.84 -11.54
C TYR A 144 -31.06 -20.56 -10.19
N CYS A 145 -30.46 -21.05 -9.11
CA CYS A 145 -31.05 -20.97 -7.77
C CYS A 145 -30.59 -19.73 -6.99
N ASN A 146 -29.29 -19.41 -6.98
CA ASN A 146 -28.75 -18.27 -6.25
C ASN A 146 -27.34 -17.83 -6.73
N LYS A 147 -26.83 -16.73 -6.18
CA LYS A 147 -25.51 -16.12 -6.50
C LYS A 147 -24.29 -17.02 -6.28
N ARG A 148 -24.42 -18.09 -5.47
CA ARG A 148 -23.34 -19.03 -5.18
C ARG A 148 -23.37 -20.25 -6.10
N SER A 149 -24.48 -20.51 -6.78
CA SER A 149 -24.65 -21.63 -7.72
C SER A 149 -23.67 -21.52 -8.89
N GLN A 150 -22.99 -22.63 -9.16
CA GLN A 150 -22.18 -22.79 -10.37
C GLN A 150 -23.09 -23.15 -11.54
N LEU A 151 -22.88 -22.50 -12.67
CA LEU A 151 -23.53 -22.78 -13.93
C LEU A 151 -22.54 -23.49 -14.86
N SER A 152 -23.05 -24.30 -15.77
CA SER A 152 -22.29 -24.96 -16.83
C SER A 152 -22.26 -24.07 -18.06
N TRP A 153 -21.06 -23.80 -18.57
CA TRP A 153 -20.79 -22.91 -19.69
C TRP A 153 -20.05 -23.68 -20.77
N SER A 154 -20.19 -23.26 -22.02
CA SER A 154 -19.42 -23.74 -23.15
C SER A 154 -18.97 -22.58 -24.04
N CYS A 155 -17.77 -22.64 -24.62
CA CYS A 155 -17.26 -21.64 -25.56
C CYS A 155 -17.36 -22.08 -27.03
N SER A 156 -17.04 -21.18 -27.95
CA SER A 156 -16.99 -21.46 -29.41
C SER A 156 -16.10 -22.65 -29.77
N GLU A 157 -15.01 -22.85 -29.03
CA GLU A 157 -14.06 -23.96 -29.23
C GLU A 157 -14.55 -25.30 -28.65
N GLY A 158 -15.78 -25.36 -28.11
CA GLY A 158 -16.39 -26.58 -27.59
C GLY A 158 -15.96 -26.98 -26.18
N HIS A 159 -15.15 -26.17 -25.48
CA HIS A 159 -14.79 -26.46 -24.09
C HIS A 159 -15.94 -26.18 -23.14
N SER A 160 -16.26 -27.13 -22.25
CA SER A 160 -17.26 -26.96 -21.20
C SER A 160 -16.62 -26.83 -19.81
N TRP A 161 -17.18 -25.95 -18.97
CA TRP A 161 -16.68 -25.74 -17.59
C TRP A 161 -17.76 -25.22 -16.63
N LEU A 162 -17.52 -25.38 -15.33
CA LEU A 162 -18.38 -24.86 -14.26
C LEU A 162 -17.86 -23.53 -13.72
N ALA A 163 -18.71 -22.51 -13.65
CA ALA A 163 -18.36 -21.21 -13.08
C ALA A 163 -19.58 -20.46 -12.53
N LYS A 164 -19.38 -19.59 -11.55
CA LYS A 164 -20.44 -18.73 -11.01
C LYS A 164 -20.68 -17.56 -11.97
N ILE A 165 -21.94 -17.13 -12.10
CA ILE A 165 -22.32 -16.01 -12.97
C ILE A 165 -21.59 -14.69 -12.63
N GLY A 166 -21.27 -14.47 -11.35
CA GLY A 166 -20.50 -13.31 -10.90
C GLY A 166 -19.06 -13.31 -11.41
N ASP A 167 -18.44 -14.48 -11.55
CA ASP A 167 -17.08 -14.62 -12.06
C ASP A 167 -17.03 -14.37 -13.57
N ILE A 168 -18.06 -14.83 -14.29
CA ILE A 168 -18.24 -14.54 -15.72
C ILE A 168 -18.47 -13.05 -15.96
N LYS A 169 -19.28 -12.38 -15.12
CA LYS A 169 -19.48 -10.92 -15.17
C LYS A 169 -18.18 -10.14 -14.99
N ARG A 170 -17.30 -10.60 -14.09
CA ARG A 170 -16.01 -9.94 -13.80
C ARG A 170 -14.99 -10.07 -14.94
N GLY A 171 -15.25 -10.95 -15.92
CA GLY A 171 -14.46 -11.06 -17.15
C GLY A 171 -13.78 -12.41 -17.37
N THR A 172 -13.87 -13.35 -16.43
CA THR A 172 -13.37 -14.72 -16.62
C THR A 172 -14.28 -15.47 -17.59
N TRP A 173 -13.74 -16.04 -18.68
CA TRP A 173 -14.53 -16.82 -19.64
C TRP A 173 -14.09 -18.29 -19.65
N CYS A 174 -13.50 -18.77 -20.75
CA CYS A 174 -13.06 -20.16 -20.87
C CYS A 174 -11.63 -20.36 -20.31
N PRO A 175 -11.44 -21.18 -19.26
CA PRO A 175 -10.11 -21.44 -18.70
C PRO A 175 -9.24 -22.26 -19.66
N HIS A 176 -9.84 -23.07 -20.55
CA HIS A 176 -9.10 -23.86 -21.54
C HIS A 176 -8.56 -22.98 -22.67
N CYS A 177 -9.40 -22.15 -23.31
CA CYS A 177 -8.93 -21.20 -24.32
C CYS A 177 -7.92 -20.21 -23.74
N ARG A 178 -8.11 -19.79 -22.48
CA ARG A 178 -7.12 -18.96 -21.79
C ARG A 178 -5.77 -19.68 -21.66
N ARG A 179 -5.75 -20.92 -21.20
CA ARG A 179 -4.52 -21.73 -21.09
C ARG A 179 -3.86 -21.97 -22.45
N GLU A 180 -4.65 -22.18 -23.50
CA GLU A 180 -4.13 -22.33 -24.86
C GLU A 180 -3.53 -21.03 -25.39
N SER A 181 -4.18 -19.87 -25.16
CA SER A 181 -3.61 -18.56 -25.48
C SER A 181 -2.37 -18.20 -24.65
N GLU A 182 -2.22 -18.82 -23.47
CA GLU A 182 -1.06 -18.70 -22.58
C GLU A 182 0.07 -19.68 -22.95
N ARG A 183 -0.14 -20.62 -23.90
CA ARG A 183 0.95 -21.44 -24.47
C ARG A 183 1.84 -20.57 -25.35
N LEU A 184 2.82 -19.96 -24.70
CA LEU A 184 3.94 -19.28 -25.31
C LEU A 184 4.71 -20.28 -26.20
N GLY A 185 4.49 -20.27 -27.51
CA GLY A 185 5.21 -21.13 -28.45
C GLY A 185 6.57 -20.54 -28.88
N ILE A 186 7.40 -21.35 -29.55
CA ILE A 186 8.67 -20.88 -30.14
C ILE A 186 8.47 -19.76 -31.16
N GLU A 187 7.34 -19.75 -31.87
CA GLU A 187 6.98 -18.69 -32.81
C GLU A 187 6.72 -17.35 -32.10
N CYS A 188 6.12 -17.36 -30.90
CA CYS A 188 5.97 -16.17 -30.07
C CYS A 188 7.34 -15.60 -29.66
N ALA A 189 8.34 -16.44 -29.40
CA ALA A 189 9.70 -15.98 -29.13
C ALA A 189 10.36 -15.32 -30.34
N LYS A 190 10.19 -15.90 -31.53
CA LYS A 190 10.73 -15.34 -32.78
C LYS A 190 10.09 -13.99 -33.11
N GLU A 191 8.77 -13.88 -33.00
CA GLU A 191 8.06 -12.63 -33.23
C GLU A 191 8.46 -11.55 -32.21
N LEU A 192 8.56 -11.91 -30.93
CA LEU A 192 9.02 -11.00 -29.88
C LEU A 192 10.44 -10.49 -30.13
N ALA A 193 11.35 -11.35 -30.62
CA ALA A 193 12.70 -10.95 -30.98
C ALA A 193 12.71 -9.94 -32.15
N ARG A 194 11.92 -10.20 -33.21
CA ARG A 194 11.79 -9.29 -34.35
C ARG A 194 11.28 -7.92 -33.93
N ASN A 195 10.26 -7.87 -33.06
CA ASN A 195 9.72 -6.61 -32.53
C ASN A 195 10.74 -5.80 -31.71
N LYS A 196 11.79 -6.45 -31.18
CA LYS A 196 12.88 -5.81 -30.42
C LYS A 196 14.14 -5.61 -31.27
N ASN A 197 14.03 -5.68 -32.60
CA ASN A 197 15.14 -5.59 -33.56
C ASN A 197 16.25 -6.60 -33.24
N GLY A 198 15.87 -7.87 -33.07
CA GLY A 198 16.81 -8.96 -32.88
C GLY A 198 16.22 -10.32 -33.28
N GLU A 199 16.91 -11.37 -32.87
CA GLU A 199 16.63 -12.74 -33.32
C GLU A 199 16.58 -13.70 -32.13
N CYS A 200 15.64 -14.64 -32.17
CA CYS A 200 15.64 -15.82 -31.32
C CYS A 200 16.31 -16.96 -32.10
N LEU A 201 17.46 -17.44 -31.63
CA LEU A 201 18.27 -18.47 -32.29
C LEU A 201 17.85 -19.90 -31.88
N SER A 202 17.03 -20.04 -30.86
CA SER A 202 16.51 -21.34 -30.44
C SER A 202 15.43 -21.86 -31.40
N ILE A 203 15.46 -23.16 -31.67
CA ILE A 203 14.51 -23.85 -32.56
C ILE A 203 13.38 -24.58 -31.81
N THR A 204 13.54 -24.83 -30.51
CA THR A 204 12.56 -25.55 -29.68
C THR A 204 12.20 -24.74 -28.42
N TYR A 205 10.95 -24.85 -28.00
CA TYR A 205 10.46 -24.32 -26.73
C TYR A 205 9.74 -25.43 -25.96
N VAL A 206 10.28 -25.82 -24.82
CA VAL A 206 9.74 -26.94 -24.04
C VAL A 206 8.79 -26.43 -22.95
N ASN A 207 9.18 -25.42 -22.18
CA ASN A 207 8.36 -24.85 -21.12
C ASN A 207 8.80 -23.41 -20.73
N THR A 208 8.09 -22.81 -19.76
CA THR A 208 8.33 -21.44 -19.26
C THR A 208 9.68 -21.23 -18.59
N LYS A 209 10.36 -22.30 -18.16
CA LYS A 209 11.69 -22.26 -17.54
C LYS A 209 12.81 -22.48 -18.56
N THR A 210 12.49 -22.88 -19.80
CA THR A 210 13.50 -23.08 -20.83
C THR A 210 14.14 -21.75 -21.21
N HIS A 211 15.46 -21.67 -21.11
CA HIS A 211 16.23 -20.54 -21.61
C HIS A 211 16.36 -20.66 -23.14
N LEU A 212 15.92 -19.61 -23.83
CA LEU A 212 16.15 -19.45 -25.26
C LEU A 212 17.39 -18.59 -25.49
N LEU A 213 18.04 -18.81 -26.63
CA LEU A 213 19.18 -18.02 -27.07
C LEU A 213 18.68 -16.83 -27.91
N TRP A 214 19.02 -15.62 -27.46
CA TRP A 214 18.60 -14.36 -28.08
C TRP A 214 19.81 -13.63 -28.64
N LYS A 215 19.59 -12.83 -29.69
CA LYS A 215 20.58 -11.95 -30.33
C LYS A 215 19.96 -10.58 -30.57
N CYS A 216 20.67 -9.50 -30.24
CA CYS A 216 20.21 -8.13 -30.51
C CYS A 216 20.86 -7.55 -31.77
N ASN A 217 20.38 -6.39 -32.24
CA ASN A 217 20.95 -5.67 -33.38
C ASN A 217 22.45 -5.32 -33.25
N LYS A 218 22.99 -5.27 -32.03
CA LYS A 218 24.44 -5.06 -31.78
C LYS A 218 25.24 -6.38 -31.74
N ASN A 219 24.66 -7.47 -32.22
CA ASN A 219 25.24 -8.82 -32.25
C ASN A 219 25.59 -9.43 -30.88
N HIS A 220 25.11 -8.88 -29.76
CA HIS A 220 25.24 -9.54 -28.48
C HIS A 220 24.29 -10.74 -28.39
N THR A 221 24.80 -11.87 -27.89
CA THR A 221 24.02 -13.08 -27.65
C THR A 221 23.89 -13.35 -26.16
N TRP A 222 22.71 -13.82 -25.71
CA TRP A 222 22.48 -14.18 -24.31
C TRP A 222 21.35 -15.20 -24.16
N TYR A 223 21.36 -15.92 -23.03
CA TYR A 223 20.31 -16.83 -22.65
C TYR A 223 19.27 -16.15 -21.75
N SER A 224 17.99 -16.28 -22.07
CA SER A 224 16.91 -15.78 -21.23
C SER A 224 15.61 -16.54 -21.48
N THR A 225 14.70 -16.57 -20.50
CA THR A 225 13.40 -17.19 -20.68
C THR A 225 12.46 -16.28 -21.47
N LEU A 226 11.55 -16.87 -22.24
CA LEU A 226 10.54 -16.13 -23.00
C LEU A 226 9.66 -15.25 -22.12
N ALA A 227 9.31 -15.73 -20.92
CA ALA A 227 8.55 -14.95 -19.95
C ALA A 227 9.31 -13.71 -19.48
N SER A 228 10.61 -13.83 -19.21
CA SER A 228 11.45 -12.70 -18.82
C SER A 228 11.48 -11.64 -19.93
N ILE A 229 11.69 -12.04 -21.18
CA ILE A 229 11.75 -11.10 -22.30
C ILE A 229 10.39 -10.46 -22.60
N LYS A 230 9.29 -11.21 -22.43
CA LYS A 230 7.92 -10.72 -22.72
C LYS A 230 7.42 -9.73 -21.68
N TYR A 231 7.70 -9.98 -20.40
CA TYR A 231 7.14 -9.21 -19.29
C TYR A 231 8.11 -8.22 -18.66
N SER A 232 9.42 -8.32 -18.93
CA SER A 232 10.38 -7.30 -18.46
C SER A 232 10.52 -6.14 -19.45
N ASN A 233 10.81 -4.95 -18.93
CA ASN A 233 11.18 -3.79 -19.74
C ASN A 233 12.63 -3.85 -20.28
N SER A 234 13.35 -4.96 -20.04
CA SER A 234 14.73 -5.15 -20.46
C SER A 234 14.84 -6.12 -21.64
N TRP A 235 15.65 -5.76 -22.65
CA TRP A 235 15.87 -6.57 -23.84
C TRP A 235 17.24 -7.26 -23.81
N CYS A 236 18.31 -6.51 -24.09
CA CYS A 236 19.66 -7.04 -24.14
C CYS A 236 20.47 -6.51 -22.94
N PRO A 237 21.01 -7.39 -22.07
CA PRO A 237 21.72 -6.98 -20.86
C PRO A 237 22.98 -6.14 -21.16
N TYR A 238 23.62 -6.40 -22.31
CA TYR A 238 24.80 -5.68 -22.79
C TYR A 238 24.46 -4.32 -23.42
N CYS A 239 23.24 -4.17 -23.97
CA CYS A 239 22.79 -2.88 -24.51
C CYS A 239 22.17 -2.01 -23.42
N SER A 240 21.54 -2.59 -22.39
CA SER A 240 21.04 -1.84 -21.23
C SER A 240 22.16 -1.38 -20.31
N SER A 241 23.32 -2.04 -20.34
CA SER A 241 24.51 -1.63 -19.59
C SER A 241 25.34 -0.54 -20.28
N THR A 242 24.77 0.19 -21.25
CA THR A 242 25.48 1.24 -22.01
C THR A 242 26.16 2.26 -21.10
N LYS A 243 27.50 2.18 -21.06
CA LYS A 243 28.49 3.28 -20.97
C LYS A 243 28.32 4.35 -19.87
N LEU A 244 27.48 4.14 -18.86
CA LEU A 244 27.49 4.95 -17.64
C LEU A 244 28.42 4.26 -16.63
N GLY A 245 29.54 4.90 -16.35
CA GLY A 245 30.56 4.27 -15.54
C GLY A 245 31.67 5.22 -15.18
N ILE A 246 32.64 5.37 -16.08
CA ILE A 246 33.88 6.05 -15.73
C ILE A 246 33.80 7.58 -15.79
N SER A 247 33.14 8.15 -16.80
CA SER A 247 32.95 9.61 -16.88
C SER A 247 32.08 10.12 -15.72
N GLU A 248 31.03 9.37 -15.40
CA GLU A 248 30.18 9.63 -14.25
C GLU A 248 30.93 9.43 -12.92
N ALA A 249 31.76 8.38 -12.79
CA ALA A 249 32.60 8.18 -11.62
C ALA A 249 33.58 9.35 -11.41
N LYS A 250 34.25 9.81 -12.47
CA LYS A 250 35.16 10.97 -12.42
C LYS A 250 34.42 12.25 -12.03
N ALA A 251 33.22 12.48 -12.59
CA ALA A 251 32.39 13.63 -12.22
C ALA A 251 31.94 13.58 -10.74
N ILE A 252 31.53 12.41 -10.24
CA ILE A 252 31.17 12.21 -8.83
C ILE A 252 32.39 12.38 -7.92
N ALA A 253 33.57 11.94 -8.37
CA ALA A 253 34.78 12.11 -7.58
C ALA A 253 35.16 13.59 -7.46
N TYR A 254 35.15 14.29 -8.60
CA TYR A 254 35.42 15.72 -8.65
C TYR A 254 34.44 16.54 -7.80
N SER A 255 33.13 16.24 -7.89
CA SER A 255 32.12 16.97 -7.10
C SER A 255 32.25 16.75 -5.59
N ARG A 256 32.92 15.68 -5.16
CA ARG A 256 33.22 15.36 -3.76
C ARG A 256 34.66 15.71 -3.36
N GLY A 257 35.34 16.52 -4.16
CA GLY A 257 36.69 17.00 -3.90
C GLY A 257 37.76 15.90 -3.97
N GLY A 258 37.53 14.84 -4.75
CA GLY A 258 38.48 13.75 -4.95
C GLY A 258 38.65 13.39 -6.42
N ASP A 259 39.25 12.23 -6.68
CA ASP A 259 39.49 11.72 -8.03
C ASP A 259 39.16 10.22 -8.14
N CYS A 260 38.92 9.76 -9.37
CA CYS A 260 38.75 8.35 -9.70
C CYS A 260 39.95 7.93 -10.58
N LEU A 261 40.86 7.16 -9.99
CA LEU A 261 42.16 6.78 -10.57
C LEU A 261 42.08 5.58 -11.53
N THR A 262 40.88 5.05 -11.78
CA THR A 262 40.70 3.92 -12.69
C THR A 262 40.42 4.40 -14.12
N ASP A 263 41.08 3.77 -15.10
CA ASP A 263 40.96 4.18 -16.51
C ASP A 263 39.86 3.44 -17.30
N SER A 264 39.40 2.28 -16.82
CA SER A 264 38.37 1.50 -17.52
C SER A 264 37.31 0.92 -16.58
N TYR A 265 36.03 1.01 -16.99
CA TYR A 265 34.89 0.43 -16.27
C TYR A 265 34.18 -0.58 -17.15
N VAL A 266 34.44 -1.87 -16.90
CA VAL A 266 33.96 -2.98 -17.75
C VAL A 266 32.52 -3.35 -17.44
N ASN A 267 32.11 -3.33 -16.16
CA ASN A 267 30.76 -3.71 -15.74
C ASN A 267 30.34 -3.06 -14.41
N CYS A 268 29.04 -3.12 -14.09
CA CYS A 268 28.45 -2.52 -12.89
C CYS A 268 28.95 -3.08 -11.55
N ASN A 269 29.60 -4.24 -11.57
CA ASN A 269 30.10 -4.94 -10.39
C ASN A 269 31.60 -4.68 -10.12
N GLY A 270 32.31 -4.10 -11.08
CA GLY A 270 33.72 -3.75 -10.98
C GLY A 270 33.96 -2.70 -9.90
N GLN A 271 35.02 -2.90 -9.12
CA GLN A 271 35.51 -1.91 -8.17
C GLN A 271 36.33 -0.86 -8.93
N LEU A 272 36.10 0.41 -8.59
CA LEU A 272 36.89 1.55 -9.04
C LEU A 272 37.80 1.98 -7.88
N LEU A 273 38.99 2.48 -8.22
CA LEU A 273 39.93 3.11 -7.29
C LEU A 273 39.60 4.59 -7.17
N TRP A 274 39.26 5.02 -5.96
CA TRP A 274 38.88 6.39 -5.62
C TRP A 274 39.94 7.03 -4.73
N GLN A 275 40.11 8.34 -4.85
CA GLN A 275 40.94 9.18 -4.01
C GLN A 275 40.11 10.35 -3.47
N CYS A 276 40.27 10.75 -2.21
CA CYS A 276 39.60 11.94 -1.66
C CYS A 276 40.55 13.15 -1.61
N SER A 277 40.03 14.32 -1.23
CA SER A 277 40.82 15.57 -1.06
C SER A 277 41.99 15.43 -0.10
N LYS A 278 41.93 14.47 0.83
CA LYS A 278 43.00 14.16 1.79
C LYS A 278 43.95 13.06 1.29
N ASN A 279 43.94 12.74 0.00
CA ASN A 279 44.78 11.73 -0.66
C ASN A 279 44.60 10.28 -0.20
N HIS A 280 43.57 9.95 0.59
CA HIS A 280 43.27 8.57 0.91
C HIS A 280 42.72 7.83 -0.32
N GLN A 281 43.29 6.66 -0.62
CA GLN A 281 42.88 5.81 -1.75
C GLN A 281 42.10 4.58 -1.28
N TRP A 282 41.02 4.22 -1.97
CA TRP A 282 40.23 3.02 -1.65
C TRP A 282 39.48 2.44 -2.86
N TYR A 283 39.19 1.14 -2.81
CA TYR A 283 38.38 0.46 -3.81
C TYR A 283 36.89 0.47 -3.44
N ALA A 284 36.02 0.89 -4.36
CA ALA A 284 34.57 0.83 -4.19
C ALA A 284 33.83 0.76 -5.52
N ARG A 285 32.65 0.15 -5.55
CA ARG A 285 31.78 0.13 -6.74
C ARG A 285 31.11 1.49 -6.93
N LEU A 286 30.93 1.89 -8.18
CA LEU A 286 30.23 3.14 -8.54
C LEU A 286 28.84 3.25 -7.91
N SER A 287 28.07 2.16 -7.87
CA SER A 287 26.74 2.13 -7.28
C SER A 287 26.73 2.47 -5.78
N TYR A 288 27.74 2.05 -5.01
CA TYR A 288 27.84 2.37 -3.58
C TYR A 288 28.17 3.84 -3.37
N VAL A 289 29.07 4.38 -4.19
CA VAL A 289 29.48 5.78 -4.12
C VAL A 289 28.33 6.69 -4.58
N LYS A 290 27.63 6.34 -5.65
CA LYS A 290 26.52 7.12 -6.22
C LYS A 290 25.23 7.03 -5.39
N ASN A 291 24.77 5.81 -5.09
CA ASN A 291 23.42 5.59 -4.55
C ASN A 291 23.37 5.57 -3.01
N ASN A 292 24.42 5.07 -2.36
CA ASN A 292 24.43 4.91 -0.89
C ASN A 292 25.06 6.12 -0.19
N ASN A 293 25.37 7.19 -0.94
CA ASN A 293 26.07 8.39 -0.47
C ASN A 293 27.33 8.12 0.38
N THR A 294 27.99 6.98 0.13
CA THR A 294 29.23 6.61 0.83
C THR A 294 30.43 7.20 0.10
N TRP A 295 31.36 7.78 0.85
CA TRP A 295 32.59 8.36 0.32
C TRP A 295 33.81 7.70 0.96
N CYS A 296 34.88 8.46 1.16
CA CYS A 296 36.13 8.01 1.75
C CYS A 296 35.89 7.33 3.12
N PRO A 297 36.21 6.03 3.27
CA PRO A 297 36.01 5.31 4.53
C PRO A 297 36.90 5.85 5.65
N TYR A 298 38.04 6.44 5.30
CA TYR A 298 38.98 7.06 6.24
C TYR A 298 38.47 8.39 6.79
N CYS A 299 37.57 9.08 6.07
CA CYS A 299 37.00 10.35 6.50
C CYS A 299 35.69 10.20 7.30
N SER A 300 35.09 9.01 7.34
CA SER A 300 33.86 8.76 8.09
C SER A 300 34.18 8.48 9.58
N LYS A 301 33.63 9.28 10.50
CA LYS A 301 33.89 9.24 11.95
C LYS A 301 33.87 7.82 12.54
N TYR A 302 32.78 7.09 12.34
CA TYR A 302 32.61 5.72 12.86
C TYR A 302 33.56 4.68 12.25
N LYS A 303 33.99 4.88 10.99
CA LYS A 303 34.97 3.98 10.35
C LYS A 303 36.40 4.30 10.78
N ARG A 304 36.69 5.57 11.08
CA ARG A 304 38.01 6.00 11.55
C ARG A 304 38.30 5.52 12.98
N GLU A 305 37.32 5.57 13.88
CA GLU A 305 37.44 4.96 15.21
C GLU A 305 37.73 3.46 15.13
N ASN A 306 37.02 2.73 14.27
CA ASN A 306 37.28 1.29 14.05
C ASN A 306 38.66 1.03 13.45
N LEU A 307 39.08 1.84 12.47
CA LEU A 307 40.41 1.73 11.88
C LEU A 307 41.52 1.98 12.92
N CYS A 308 41.39 3.03 13.73
CA CYS A 308 42.35 3.30 14.80
C CYS A 308 42.40 2.12 15.78
N ARG A 309 41.23 1.56 16.11
CA ARG A 309 41.14 0.38 16.98
C ARG A 309 41.84 -0.85 16.40
N GLU A 310 41.64 -1.12 15.11
CA GLU A 310 42.30 -2.22 14.42
C GLU A 310 43.82 -2.04 14.39
N ILE A 311 44.30 -0.82 14.14
CA ILE A 311 45.74 -0.52 14.10
C ILE A 311 46.36 -0.72 15.48
N VAL A 312 45.83 -0.11 16.55
CA VAL A 312 46.35 -0.30 17.91
C VAL A 312 46.29 -1.79 18.30
N SER A 313 45.23 -2.50 17.90
CA SER A 313 45.08 -3.93 18.22
C SER A 313 46.14 -4.81 17.57
N LYS A 314 46.72 -4.42 16.43
CA LYS A 314 47.83 -5.15 15.81
C LYS A 314 49.11 -5.12 16.65
N TYR A 315 49.32 -4.04 17.40
CA TYR A 315 50.51 -3.88 18.24
C TYR A 315 50.30 -4.46 19.64
N LEU A 316 49.13 -4.21 20.25
CA LEU A 316 48.92 -4.46 21.68
C LEU A 316 47.86 -5.53 22.00
N GLY A 317 47.28 -6.14 20.97
CA GLY A 317 46.11 -7.03 21.11
C GLY A 317 44.81 -6.25 21.33
N PRO A 318 43.67 -6.93 21.54
CA PRO A 318 42.37 -6.27 21.62
C PRO A 318 42.27 -5.28 22.82
N PRO A 319 41.60 -4.13 22.65
CA PRO A 319 41.39 -3.16 23.74
C PRO A 319 40.42 -3.68 24.79
N SER A 320 40.34 -2.97 25.92
CA SER A 320 39.33 -3.23 26.94
C SER A 320 37.91 -3.12 26.38
N LYS A 321 37.02 -4.01 26.85
CA LYS A 321 35.58 -3.93 26.57
C LYS A 321 34.91 -2.78 27.33
N ILE A 322 35.54 -2.29 28.40
CA ILE A 322 35.04 -1.20 29.23
C ILE A 322 35.42 0.12 28.56
N ARG A 323 34.45 0.83 27.98
CA ARG A 323 34.68 2.15 27.37
C ARG A 323 34.35 3.33 28.26
N ARG A 324 33.60 3.11 29.34
CA ARG A 324 33.23 4.12 30.33
C ARG A 324 33.75 3.66 31.71
N PRO A 325 35.06 3.75 31.95
CA PRO A 325 35.62 3.36 33.24
C PRO A 325 35.06 4.24 34.37
N ASP A 326 34.97 3.68 35.57
CA ASP A 326 34.27 4.31 36.70
C ASP A 326 34.88 5.66 37.11
N PHE A 327 36.19 5.85 36.92
CA PHE A 327 36.87 7.11 37.23
C PHE A 327 36.43 8.29 36.33
N LEU A 328 35.73 8.02 35.22
CA LEU A 328 35.18 9.05 34.34
C LEU A 328 33.76 9.50 34.74
N LYS A 329 33.22 9.01 35.87
CA LYS A 329 31.91 9.42 36.40
C LYS A 329 32.01 10.74 37.16
N THR A 330 31.13 11.68 36.84
CA THR A 330 30.97 12.93 37.57
C THR A 330 29.51 13.17 37.94
N LEU A 331 29.21 14.20 38.74
CA LEU A 331 27.83 14.58 39.06
C LEU A 331 27.03 14.90 37.79
N ASP A 332 27.66 15.55 36.80
CA ASP A 332 27.05 15.88 35.50
C ASP A 332 27.05 14.69 34.52
N HIS A 333 27.89 13.69 34.76
CA HIS A 333 28.05 12.49 33.92
C HIS A 333 28.00 11.21 34.75
N PRO A 334 26.84 10.83 35.31
CA PRO A 334 26.71 9.70 36.25
C PRO A 334 27.02 8.34 35.61
N THR A 335 26.91 8.22 34.29
CA THR A 335 27.25 7.02 33.51
C THR A 335 28.73 6.97 33.08
N GLY A 336 29.47 8.05 33.31
CA GLY A 336 30.87 8.19 32.91
C GLY A 336 31.06 8.68 31.48
N LEU A 337 32.13 9.44 31.26
CA LEU A 337 32.60 9.79 29.91
C LEU A 337 33.15 8.55 29.19
N GLU A 338 33.03 8.52 27.86
CA GLU A 338 33.51 7.41 27.03
C GLU A 338 34.93 7.67 26.51
N LEU A 339 35.74 6.61 26.48
CA LEU A 339 37.02 6.53 25.76
C LEU A 339 36.87 5.65 24.52
N ASP A 340 37.35 6.12 23.36
CA ASP A 340 37.19 5.40 22.08
C ASP A 340 37.98 4.08 22.05
N ILE A 341 39.21 4.11 22.58
CA ILE A 341 40.12 2.97 22.67
C ILE A 341 40.82 3.04 24.02
N TYR A 342 40.62 2.04 24.88
CA TYR A 342 41.14 2.04 26.25
C TYR A 342 41.94 0.77 26.55
N TYR A 343 43.15 0.95 27.08
CA TYR A 343 44.06 -0.12 27.50
C TYR A 343 44.50 0.12 28.96
N PRO A 344 43.68 -0.28 29.94
CA PRO A 344 43.99 -0.09 31.37
C PRO A 344 45.32 -0.72 31.76
N GLN A 345 45.65 -1.89 31.19
CA GLN A 345 46.87 -2.63 31.50
C GLN A 345 48.17 -1.90 31.10
N TYR A 346 48.06 -0.96 30.15
CA TYR A 346 49.19 -0.16 29.67
C TYR A 346 49.07 1.30 30.12
N GLY A 347 48.08 1.63 30.96
CA GLY A 347 47.86 2.98 31.46
C GLY A 347 47.64 4.02 30.36
N PHE A 348 47.00 3.68 29.23
CA PHE A 348 46.76 4.64 28.15
C PHE A 348 45.37 4.51 27.52
N ALA A 349 44.94 5.60 26.88
CA ALA A 349 43.74 5.66 26.07
C ALA A 349 43.97 6.51 24.81
N THR A 350 43.23 6.21 23.74
CA THR A 350 43.22 7.00 22.50
C THR A 350 41.83 7.54 22.22
N GLU A 351 41.76 8.83 21.89
CA GLU A 351 40.57 9.54 21.41
C GLU A 351 40.72 9.93 19.94
N VAL A 352 39.73 9.62 19.12
CA VAL A 352 39.73 9.90 17.68
C VAL A 352 38.96 11.19 17.44
N GLN A 353 39.71 12.28 17.36
CA GLN A 353 39.11 13.61 17.30
C GLN A 353 38.66 13.99 15.89
N GLY A 354 37.39 14.39 15.79
CA GLY A 354 36.79 14.97 14.59
C GLY A 354 37.00 16.47 14.50
N GLU A 355 36.72 17.05 13.33
CA GLU A 355 36.83 18.50 13.10
C GLU A 355 35.97 19.33 14.08
N GLN A 356 34.86 18.76 14.56
CA GLN A 356 33.99 19.41 15.54
C GLN A 356 34.65 19.66 16.91
N HIS A 357 35.77 19.01 17.24
CA HIS A 357 36.48 19.24 18.50
C HIS A 357 37.49 20.40 18.42
N GLU A 358 37.89 20.79 17.21
CA GLU A 358 38.87 21.86 16.99
C GLU A 358 38.18 23.20 16.71
N LYS A 359 37.07 23.18 15.96
CA LYS A 359 36.35 24.40 15.58
C LYS A 359 34.84 24.23 15.57
N TYR A 360 34.17 25.36 15.77
CA TYR A 360 32.73 25.44 15.62
C TYR A 360 32.31 25.14 14.17
N ILE A 361 31.50 24.11 14.02
CA ILE A 361 30.78 23.78 12.79
C ILE A 361 29.28 23.76 13.10
N GLU A 362 28.52 24.57 12.37
CA GLU A 362 27.08 24.75 12.58
C GLU A 362 26.31 23.42 12.62
N PHE A 363 26.60 22.52 11.69
CA PHE A 363 25.98 21.20 11.59
C PHE A 363 26.21 20.32 12.84
N PHE A 364 27.41 20.35 13.43
CA PHE A 364 27.74 19.48 14.57
C PHE A 364 27.31 20.08 15.92
N HIS A 365 27.08 21.40 15.97
CA HIS A 365 26.73 22.12 17.19
C HIS A 365 25.29 22.63 17.20
N ASN A 366 24.46 22.17 16.24
CA ASN A 366 23.05 22.54 16.09
C ASN A 366 22.82 24.06 16.02
N GLY A 367 23.74 24.79 15.39
CA GLY A 367 23.63 26.24 15.26
C GLY A 367 23.92 27.06 16.54
N ASP A 368 24.26 26.43 17.66
CA ASP A 368 24.55 27.10 18.93
C ASP A 368 26.04 26.99 19.32
N PRO A 369 26.80 28.11 19.29
CA PRO A 369 28.20 28.14 19.71
C PRO A 369 28.45 27.68 21.15
N ASN A 370 27.46 27.76 22.05
CA ASN A 370 27.61 27.27 23.41
C ASN A 370 27.79 25.75 23.47
N ASN A 371 27.29 25.00 22.48
CA ASN A 371 27.50 23.56 22.41
C ASN A 371 28.96 23.21 22.12
N PHE A 372 29.68 24.04 21.36
CA PHE A 372 31.12 23.88 21.15
C PHE A 372 31.90 24.16 22.44
N ILE A 373 31.55 25.20 23.19
CA ILE A 373 32.16 25.50 24.49
C ILE A 373 31.94 24.34 25.48
N LYS A 374 30.71 23.81 25.55
CA LYS A 374 30.41 22.63 26.38
C LYS A 374 31.17 21.38 25.95
N GLN A 375 31.41 21.22 24.65
CA GLN A 375 32.22 20.12 24.11
C GLN A 375 33.68 20.27 24.51
N GLN A 376 34.27 21.47 24.39
CA GLN A 376 35.64 21.75 24.84
C GLN A 376 35.80 21.53 26.35
N ALA A 377 34.84 22.01 27.16
CA ALA A 377 34.83 21.78 28.60
C ALA A 377 34.80 20.28 28.96
N ARG A 378 34.05 19.48 28.20
CA ARG A 378 34.00 18.03 28.38
C ARG A 378 35.31 17.33 27.97
N ASP A 379 35.93 17.77 26.87
CA ASP A 379 37.21 17.22 26.41
C ASP A 379 38.33 17.52 27.41
N GLN A 380 38.31 18.72 28.01
CA GLN A 380 39.23 19.12 29.06
C GLN A 380 39.01 18.33 30.36
N LEU A 381 37.76 18.20 30.82
CA LEU A 381 37.41 17.37 31.98
C LEU A 381 37.86 15.92 31.81
N LYS A 382 37.66 15.35 30.61
CA LYS A 382 38.11 14.00 30.28
C LYS A 382 39.63 13.86 30.43
N LYS A 383 40.38 14.85 29.94
CA LYS A 383 41.84 14.88 30.04
C LYS A 383 42.30 14.92 31.50
N GLU A 384 41.72 15.79 32.32
CA GLU A 384 42.02 15.93 33.75
C GLU A 384 41.76 14.61 34.50
N LEU A 385 40.60 14.00 34.31
CA LEU A 385 40.25 12.72 34.95
C LEU A 385 41.18 11.57 34.51
N CYS A 386 41.64 11.56 33.26
CA CYS A 386 42.64 10.60 32.81
C CYS A 386 43.99 10.83 33.48
N GLU A 387 44.45 12.09 33.58
CA GLU A 387 45.72 12.44 34.23
C GLU A 387 45.71 12.09 35.72
N GLU A 388 44.63 12.39 36.44
CA GLU A 388 44.44 12.03 37.86
C GLU A 388 44.51 10.52 38.12
N ASN A 389 44.15 9.71 37.13
CA ASN A 389 44.13 8.25 37.22
C ASN A 389 45.32 7.59 36.53
N CYS A 390 46.39 8.35 36.25
CA CYS A 390 47.61 7.88 35.60
C CYS A 390 47.35 7.22 34.23
N ILE A 391 46.33 7.68 33.50
CA ILE A 391 46.01 7.24 32.14
C ILE A 391 46.54 8.27 31.14
N ALA A 392 47.54 7.89 30.36
CA ALA A 392 48.05 8.71 29.26
C ALA A 392 47.01 8.79 28.13
N LEU A 393 46.30 9.92 28.04
CA LEU A 393 45.36 10.19 26.96
C LEU A 393 46.11 10.71 25.72
N ARG A 394 45.89 10.07 24.57
CA ARG A 394 46.46 10.45 23.27
C ARG A 394 45.37 10.72 22.24
N TYR A 395 45.60 11.73 21.39
CA TYR A 395 44.63 12.14 20.38
C TYR A 395 45.08 11.72 18.99
N VAL A 396 44.13 11.29 18.16
CA VAL A 396 44.33 11.01 16.74
C VAL A 396 43.39 11.91 15.96
N TRP A 397 43.88 13.05 15.49
CA TRP A 397 43.09 14.10 14.85
C TRP A 397 42.69 13.73 13.43
N TYR A 398 41.48 14.10 13.00
CA TYR A 398 40.87 13.75 11.70
C TYR A 398 41.68 14.06 10.43
N TYR A 399 42.75 14.85 10.53
CA TYR A 399 43.68 15.15 9.43
C TYR A 399 44.98 14.30 9.47
N GLU A 400 45.25 13.59 10.56
CA GLU A 400 46.44 12.74 10.71
C GLU A 400 46.22 11.37 10.08
N ASP A 401 47.29 10.76 9.56
CA ASP A 401 47.28 9.36 9.14
C ASP A 401 47.40 8.45 10.39
N PRO A 402 46.37 7.64 10.72
CA PRO A 402 46.40 6.71 11.85
C PRO A 402 47.58 5.73 11.80
N TYR A 403 48.03 5.32 10.61
CA TYR A 403 49.15 4.39 10.45
C TYR A 403 50.50 5.01 10.83
N VAL A 404 50.59 6.34 10.87
CA VAL A 404 51.81 7.06 11.23
C VAL A 404 51.74 7.53 12.68
N VAL A 405 50.62 8.16 13.07
CA VAL A 405 50.49 8.79 14.38
C VAL A 405 50.32 7.78 15.52
N ILE A 406 49.62 6.66 15.29
CA ILE A 406 49.43 5.65 16.33
C ILE A 406 50.76 5.00 16.72
N PRO A 407 51.59 4.49 15.79
CA PRO A 407 52.91 3.95 16.16
C PRO A 407 53.82 4.99 16.83
N LYS A 408 53.73 6.27 16.43
CA LYS A 408 54.46 7.35 17.10
C LYS A 408 54.05 7.48 18.57
N HIS A 409 52.76 7.57 18.86
CA HIS A 409 52.24 7.63 20.23
C HIS A 409 52.66 6.42 21.06
N LEU A 410 52.61 5.22 20.48
CA LEU A 410 53.00 3.99 21.17
C LEU A 410 54.51 3.96 21.49
N ARG A 411 55.38 4.44 20.58
CA ARG A 411 56.83 4.58 20.85
C ARG A 411 57.12 5.62 21.93
N GLU A 412 56.45 6.76 21.91
CA GLU A 412 56.59 7.80 22.95
C GLU A 412 56.18 7.30 24.34
N LEU A 413 55.25 6.34 24.40
CA LEU A 413 54.84 5.66 25.62
C LEU A 413 55.74 4.47 25.99
N GLY A 414 56.74 4.13 25.17
CA GLY A 414 57.63 2.98 25.38
C GLY A 414 56.93 1.62 25.25
N LEU A 415 55.79 1.55 24.55
CA LEU A 415 54.99 0.34 24.41
C LEU A 415 55.41 -0.54 23.23
N ILE A 416 56.11 0.05 22.26
CA ILE A 416 56.69 -0.62 21.10
C ILE A 416 58.07 -0.01 20.81
N GLU A 417 58.92 -0.76 20.09
CA GLU A 417 60.24 -0.31 19.64
C GLU A 417 60.19 0.75 18.51
#